data_AF-A0A382GAU8-F1
#
_entry.id   AF-A0A382GAU8-F1
#
_cell.length_a   1.000
_cell.length_b   1.000
_cell.length_c   1.000
_cell.angle_alpha   90.00
_cell.angle_beta   90.00
_cell.angle_gamma   90.00
#
_symmetry.space_group_name_H-M   'P 1'
#
loop_
_entity.id
_entity.type
_entity.pdbx_description
1 polymer ?
#
loop_
_entity_poly.entity_id
_entity_poly.type
_entity_poly.pdbx_seq_one_letter_code
_entity_poly.pdbx_strand_id
1 'polypeptide(L)' 'MAHKKGVGSSKNGRDSHSKRLGAKRADGQFVNSGCIVIRQRGTKIHPGDNVG' A
#
# COMPACT_ATOMS: atom_id res chain seq x y z
N MET A 1 -47.40 4.68 -21.19
CA MET A 1 -46.05 5.07 -21.61
C MET A 1 -45.03 4.35 -20.74
N ALA A 2 -44.13 3.61 -21.39
CA ALA A 2 -42.92 2.94 -20.95
C ALA A 2 -42.61 2.84 -19.44
N HIS A 3 -42.64 1.60 -18.92
CA HIS A 3 -41.74 1.21 -17.83
C HIS A 3 -40.30 1.51 -18.25
N LYS A 4 -39.68 2.50 -17.62
CA LYS A 4 -38.23 2.53 -17.51
C LYS A 4 -37.90 2.17 -16.06
N LYS A 5 -37.67 0.87 -15.78
CA LYS A 5 -36.88 0.50 -14.61
C LYS A 5 -35.50 1.11 -14.87
N GLY A 6 -35.25 2.26 -14.25
CA GLY A 6 -34.04 3.04 -14.43
C GLY A 6 -32.82 2.14 -14.34
N VAL A 7 -32.01 2.21 -15.39
CA VAL A 7 -30.77 1.49 -15.57
C VAL A 7 -29.85 1.77 -14.38
N GLY A 8 -29.24 0.70 -13.86
CA GLY A 8 -28.48 0.71 -12.60
C GLY A 8 -27.35 1.72 -12.59
N SER A 9 -27.19 2.41 -11.46
CA SER A 9 -25.98 3.17 -11.19
C SER A 9 -25.10 2.35 -10.25
N SER A 10 -23.92 1.93 -10.71
CA SER A 10 -22.89 1.39 -9.81
C SER A 10 -22.57 2.44 -8.75
N LYS A 11 -23.00 2.21 -7.50
CA LYS A 11 -22.85 3.18 -6.40
C LYS A 11 -21.45 3.19 -5.78
N ASN A 12 -20.58 2.24 -6.14
CA ASN A 12 -19.25 2.09 -5.55
C ASN A 12 -18.20 1.93 -6.66
N GLY A 13 -17.45 3.00 -6.95
CA GLY A 13 -16.38 3.02 -7.96
C GLY A 13 -15.16 3.85 -7.53
N ARG A 14 -15.05 4.18 -6.24
CA ARG A 14 -13.91 4.92 -5.69
C ARG A 14 -12.88 3.93 -5.17
N ASP A 15 -11.68 3.99 -5.73
CA ASP A 15 -10.51 3.32 -5.19
C ASP A 15 -9.35 4.33 -5.07
N SER A 16 -8.47 4.06 -4.11
CA SER A 16 -7.26 4.85 -3.92
C SER A 16 -6.08 4.20 -4.64
N HIS A 17 -5.18 4.98 -5.19
CA HIS A 17 -3.96 4.40 -5.75
C HIS A 17 -3.15 3.66 -4.68
N SER A 18 -2.71 2.46 -5.03
CA SER A 18 -1.81 1.65 -4.21
C SER A 18 -0.57 2.45 -3.79
N LYS A 19 -0.24 2.37 -2.50
CA LYS A 19 0.93 3.05 -1.91
C LYS A 19 2.22 2.22 -1.98
N ARG A 20 2.17 1.05 -2.65
CA ARG A 20 3.31 0.14 -2.84
C ARG A 20 4.06 -0.14 -1.53
N LEU A 21 3.30 -0.43 -0.47
CA LEU A 21 3.82 -0.82 0.84
C LEU A 21 4.57 -2.16 0.76
N GLY A 22 5.27 -2.52 1.84
CA GLY A 22 6.00 -3.78 1.98
C GLY A 22 7.52 -3.61 2.02
N ALA A 23 8.21 -4.75 2.07
CA ALA A 23 9.66 -4.83 2.08
C ALA A 23 10.28 -4.28 0.79
N LYS A 24 11.42 -3.61 0.95
CA LYS A 24 12.23 -3.02 -0.12
C LYS A 24 13.63 -3.62 -0.18
N ARG A 25 14.08 -4.18 0.93
CA ARG A 25 15.28 -5.01 1.07
C ARG A 25 14.93 -6.25 1.86
N ALA A 26 15.51 -7.35 1.45
CA ALA A 26 15.39 -8.65 2.12
C ALA A 26 16.66 -8.93 2.93
N ASP A 27 16.61 -9.99 3.74
CA ASP A 27 17.74 -10.43 4.53
C ASP A 27 18.98 -10.72 3.66
N GLY A 28 20.17 -10.43 4.20
CA GLY A 28 21.46 -10.63 3.52
C GLY A 28 21.78 -9.68 2.36
N GLN A 29 20.92 -8.71 2.03
CA GLN A 29 21.20 -7.75 0.97
C GLN A 29 22.08 -6.59 1.48
N PHE A 30 23.11 -6.24 0.71
CA PHE A 30 23.90 -5.04 0.96
C PHE A 30 23.04 -3.78 0.78
N VAL A 31 23.08 -2.88 1.77
CA VAL A 31 22.38 -1.60 1.77
C VAL A 31 23.34 -0.47 2.11
N ASN A 32 23.19 0.65 1.40
CA ASN A 32 23.88 1.88 1.74
C ASN A 32 23.09 2.64 2.81
N SER A 33 23.76 3.51 3.55
CA SER A 33 23.10 4.41 4.52
C SER A 33 21.98 5.22 3.85
N GLY A 34 20.82 5.31 4.51
CA GLY A 34 19.63 5.99 3.98
C GLY A 34 18.76 5.15 3.04
N CYS A 35 19.13 3.89 2.76
CA CYS A 35 18.25 2.98 2.02
C CYS A 35 17.02 2.59 2.84
N ILE A 36 15.86 2.51 2.18
CA ILE A 36 14.62 2.04 2.82
C ILE A 36 14.62 0.51 2.88
N VAL A 37 14.37 -0.05 4.07
CA VAL A 37 14.22 -1.50 4.27
C VAL A 37 12.75 -1.94 4.14
N ILE A 38 11.82 -1.23 4.78
CA ILE A 38 10.38 -1.50 4.71
C ILE A 38 9.57 -0.21 4.61
N ARG A 39 8.47 -0.24 3.85
CA ARG A 39 7.45 0.81 3.86
C ARG A 39 6.16 0.26 4.43
N GLN A 40 5.79 0.67 5.63
CA GLN A 40 4.61 0.15 6.34
C GLN A 40 3.64 1.26 6.76
N ARG A 41 2.41 0.86 7.08
CA ARG A 41 1.43 1.68 7.78
C ARG A 41 1.30 1.12 9.20
N GLY A 42 1.55 1.95 10.20
CA GLY A 42 1.81 1.49 11.56
C GLY A 42 3.14 0.74 11.67
N THR A 43 3.43 0.23 12.86
CA THR A 43 4.73 -0.39 13.19
C THR A 43 4.55 -1.89 13.34
N LYS A 44 4.45 -2.62 12.22
CA LYS A 44 4.36 -4.09 12.24
C LYS A 44 5.73 -4.73 12.48
N ILE A 45 6.75 -4.15 11.87
CA ILE A 45 8.15 -4.47 12.12
C ILE A 45 8.77 -3.29 12.84
N HIS A 46 9.35 -3.54 14.00
CA HIS A 46 10.05 -2.52 14.76
C HIS A 46 11.46 -2.31 14.20
N PRO A 47 11.96 -1.06 14.15
CA PRO A 47 13.35 -0.82 13.76
C PRO A 47 14.29 -1.53 14.74
N GLY A 48 15.30 -2.20 14.20
CA GLY A 48 16.40 -2.78 14.96
C GLY A 48 17.61 -1.85 14.98
N ASP A 49 18.76 -2.40 15.35
CA ASP A 49 20.00 -1.63 15.42
C ASP A 49 20.38 -1.02 14.05
N ASN A 50 20.76 0.26 14.05
CA ASN A 50 21.16 1.04 12.88
C ASN A 50 20.05 1.28 11.81
N VAL A 51 18.77 1.16 12.17
CA VAL A 51 17.62 1.48 11.30
C VAL A 51 16.73 2.54 11.95
N GLY A 52 16.25 3.52 11.16
CA GLY A 52 15.36 4.61 11.58
C GLY A 52 14.15 4.79 10.66
#